data_AF-A0A495PU20-F1
#
_entry.id   AF-A0A495PU20-F1
#
_cell.length_a   1.000
_cell.length_b   1.000
_cell.length_c   1.000
_cell.angle_alpha   90.00
_cell.angle_beta   90.00
_cell.angle_gamma   90.00
#
_symmetry.space_group_name_H-M   'P 1'
#
loop_
_entity.id
_entity.type
_entity.pdbx_description
1 polymer ?
#
loop_
_entity_poly.entity_id
_entity_poly.type
_entity_poly.pdbx_seq_one_letter_code
_entity_poly.pdbx_strand_id
1 'polypeptide(L)'
;MKVLKFSTEINATREKVWEVLWDEESYKKWIKPFSNGDLKTISDWKEGASITFMDSKGNGMQSKINKMSPPETMVFQHLKEIKNGEVQPSTPETKKWEGALESYNLTEKNAITSLLVKMDTSKEHEDFFNESFPKALKIVKDLAEEN
;
A
#
# COMPACT_ATOMS: atom_id res chain seq x y z
N MET A 1 -0.01 8.99 16.37
CA MET A 1 0.20 8.61 14.96
C MET A 1 1.05 9.66 14.29
N LYS A 2 1.90 9.25 13.35
CA LYS A 2 2.63 10.13 12.44
C LYS A 2 2.24 9.78 11.02
N VAL A 3 2.14 10.79 10.17
CA VAL A 3 1.91 10.61 8.74
C VAL A 3 3.25 10.54 8.05
N LEU A 4 3.60 9.39 7.49
CA LEU A 4 4.72 9.27 6.57
C LEU A 4 4.26 9.65 5.18
N LYS A 5 5.13 10.35 4.45
CA LYS A 5 4.88 10.79 3.09
C LYS A 5 6.06 10.38 2.25
N PHE A 6 5.80 9.54 1.27
CA PHE A 6 6.78 9.08 0.30
C PHE A 6 6.35 9.57 -1.07
N SER A 7 7.29 10.16 -1.82
CA SER A 7 7.05 10.62 -3.18
C SER A 7 8.12 10.08 -4.09
N THR A 8 7.72 9.62 -5.28
CA THR A 8 8.65 9.20 -6.33
C THR A 8 8.17 9.71 -7.68
N GLU A 9 9.11 10.07 -8.54
CA GLU A 9 8.86 10.46 -9.93
C GLU A 9 9.21 9.29 -10.84
N ILE A 10 8.23 8.89 -11.64
CA ILE A 10 8.28 7.73 -12.53
C ILE A 10 8.06 8.23 -13.94
N ASN A 11 8.99 7.93 -14.85
CA ASN A 11 8.92 8.32 -16.24
C ASN A 11 8.01 7.38 -17.06
N ALA A 12 6.76 7.31 -16.64
CA ALA A 12 5.70 6.52 -17.26
C ALA A 12 4.35 7.24 -17.11
N THR A 13 3.37 6.84 -17.91
CA THR A 13 1.99 7.36 -17.78
C THR A 13 1.36 6.90 -16.47
N ARG A 14 0.41 7.66 -15.94
CA ARG A 14 -0.26 7.31 -14.67
C ARG A 14 -1.00 5.99 -14.76
N GLU A 15 -1.51 5.65 -15.95
CA GLU A 15 -2.16 4.37 -16.22
C GLU A 15 -1.19 3.21 -16.02
N LYS A 16 0.05 3.34 -16.52
CA LYS A 16 1.08 2.31 -16.36
C LYS A 16 1.50 2.15 -14.91
N VAL A 17 1.72 3.26 -14.21
CA VAL A 17 2.04 3.22 -12.77
C VAL A 17 0.90 2.61 -11.97
N TRP A 18 -0.34 2.95 -12.29
CA TRP A 18 -1.52 2.39 -11.65
C TRP A 18 -1.62 0.89 -11.87
N GLU A 19 -1.41 0.42 -13.09
CA GLU A 19 -1.34 -1.01 -13.41
C GLU A 19 -0.26 -1.69 -12.57
N VAL A 20 0.98 -1.19 -12.56
CA VAL A 20 2.10 -1.78 -11.79
C VAL A 20 1.82 -1.82 -10.27
N LEU A 21 1.08 -0.86 -9.73
CA LEU A 21 0.72 -0.83 -8.31
C LEU A 21 -0.25 -1.96 -7.93
N TRP A 22 -1.22 -2.26 -8.79
CA TRP A 22 -2.35 -3.15 -8.46
C TRP A 22 -2.35 -4.49 -9.19
N ASP A 23 -1.56 -4.62 -10.26
CA ASP A 23 -1.38 -5.85 -11.01
C ASP A 23 -0.74 -6.94 -10.13
N GLU A 24 -1.24 -8.17 -10.23
CA GLU A 24 -0.83 -9.25 -9.33
C GLU A 24 0.67 -9.60 -9.46
N GLU A 25 1.22 -9.57 -10.67
CA GLU A 25 2.62 -9.90 -10.92
C GLU A 25 3.54 -8.79 -10.39
N SER A 26 3.18 -7.55 -10.69
CA SER A 26 3.94 -6.37 -10.25
C SER A 26 3.84 -6.16 -8.73
N TYR A 27 2.65 -6.38 -8.15
CA TYR A 27 2.41 -6.31 -6.72
C TYR A 27 3.29 -7.26 -5.94
N LYS A 28 3.36 -8.54 -6.35
CA LYS A 28 4.25 -9.54 -5.73
C LYS A 28 5.73 -9.14 -5.78
N LYS A 29 6.15 -8.37 -6.79
CA LYS A 29 7.53 -7.89 -6.92
C LYS A 29 7.81 -6.72 -5.98
N TRP A 30 6.98 -5.68 -6.00
CA TRP A 30 7.24 -4.48 -5.20
C TRP A 30 6.92 -4.65 -3.72
N ILE A 31 6.07 -5.62 -3.34
CA ILE A 31 5.77 -5.93 -1.94
C ILE A 31 6.87 -6.76 -1.24
N LYS A 32 7.88 -7.23 -1.99
CA LYS A 32 9.03 -7.99 -1.45
C LYS A 32 9.73 -7.34 -0.24
N PRO A 33 9.98 -6.03 -0.21
CA PRO A 33 10.60 -5.37 0.94
C PRO A 33 9.74 -5.40 2.22
N PHE A 34 8.43 -5.65 2.12
CA PHE A 34 7.53 -5.71 3.27
C PHE A 34 7.37 -7.13 3.82
N SER A 35 7.24 -8.11 2.93
CA SER A 35 6.85 -9.48 3.33
C SER A 35 7.52 -10.55 2.46
N ASN A 36 8.69 -10.26 1.89
CA ASN A 36 9.44 -11.14 0.98
C ASN A 36 8.67 -11.64 -0.26
N GLY A 37 7.50 -11.07 -0.57
CA GLY A 37 6.66 -11.45 -1.70
C GLY A 37 5.63 -12.54 -1.38
N ASP A 38 5.52 -12.97 -0.12
CA ASP A 38 4.54 -13.94 0.37
C ASP A 38 3.17 -13.32 0.73
N LEU A 39 3.04 -12.00 0.60
CA LEU A 39 1.81 -11.30 0.93
C LEU A 39 0.77 -11.49 -0.17
N LYS A 40 -0.38 -12.03 0.21
CA LYS A 40 -1.57 -12.14 -0.65
C LYS A 40 -2.55 -11.03 -0.30
N THR A 41 -3.15 -10.46 -1.33
CA THR A 41 -4.23 -9.48 -1.21
C THR A 41 -5.53 -10.12 -1.67
N ILE A 42 -6.56 -10.03 -0.83
CA ILE A 42 -7.90 -10.47 -1.15
C ILE A 42 -8.79 -9.24 -1.10
N SER A 43 -9.21 -8.76 -2.26
CA SER A 43 -10.13 -7.63 -2.37
C SER A 43 -10.92 -7.67 -3.68
N ASP A 44 -12.10 -7.05 -3.66
CA ASP A 44 -12.91 -6.83 -4.86
C ASP A 44 -12.47 -5.61 -5.69
N TRP A 45 -11.42 -4.90 -5.27
CA TRP A 45 -10.91 -3.67 -5.92
C TRP A 45 -12.03 -2.68 -6.28
N LYS A 46 -12.93 -2.44 -5.33
CA LYS A 46 -14.05 -1.50 -5.46
C LYS A 46 -14.04 -0.49 -4.33
N GLU A 47 -14.52 0.72 -4.61
CA GLU A 47 -14.75 1.71 -3.55
C GLU A 47 -15.69 1.15 -2.48
N GLY A 48 -15.31 1.30 -1.22
CA GLY A 48 -16.04 0.75 -0.08
C GLY A 48 -15.81 -0.74 0.18
N ALA A 49 -15.09 -1.46 -0.69
CA ALA A 49 -14.77 -2.87 -0.47
C ALA A 49 -13.72 -3.06 0.62
N SER A 50 -13.80 -4.20 1.30
CA SER A 50 -12.77 -4.61 2.24
C SER A 50 -11.60 -5.25 1.48
N ILE A 51 -10.37 -4.92 1.87
CA ILE A 51 -9.14 -5.54 1.38
C ILE A 51 -8.43 -6.22 2.54
N THR A 52 -8.01 -7.46 2.32
CA THR A 52 -7.28 -8.23 3.31
C THR A 52 -5.89 -8.52 2.79
N PHE A 53 -4.88 -8.05 3.52
CA PHE A 53 -3.47 -8.38 3.29
C PHE A 53 -3.14 -9.53 4.24
N MET A 54 -2.72 -10.68 3.72
CA MET A 54 -2.40 -11.87 4.51
C MET A 54 -1.17 -12.57 3.95
N ASP A 55 -0.20 -12.87 4.81
CA ASP A 55 0.99 -13.64 4.46
C ASP A 55 0.74 -15.16 4.52
N SER A 56 1.70 -15.95 4.02
CA SER A 56 1.67 -17.42 4.05
C SER A 56 1.58 -18.03 5.46
N LYS A 57 1.91 -17.28 6.52
CA LYS A 57 1.78 -17.69 7.94
C LYS A 57 0.42 -17.31 8.54
N GLY A 58 -0.45 -16.66 7.77
CA GLY A 58 -1.76 -16.18 8.22
C GLY A 58 -1.70 -14.87 9.01
N ASN A 59 -0.60 -14.13 8.99
CA ASN A 59 -0.54 -12.81 9.61
C ASN A 59 -0.73 -11.72 8.57
N GLY A 60 -1.24 -10.56 8.99
CA GLY A 60 -1.47 -9.44 8.10
C GLY A 60 -2.44 -8.44 8.67
N MET A 61 -3.24 -7.82 7.81
CA MET A 61 -4.15 -6.74 8.20
C MET A 61 -5.39 -6.71 7.33
N GLN A 62 -6.51 -6.38 7.96
CA GLN A 62 -7.78 -6.08 7.31
C GLN A 62 -7.91 -4.57 7.17
N SER A 63 -8.06 -4.13 5.93
CA SER A 63 -8.23 -2.73 5.57
C SER A 63 -9.48 -2.59 4.69
N LYS A 64 -9.86 -1.36 4.39
CA LYS A 64 -11.01 -1.02 3.55
C LYS A 64 -10.59 0.02 2.54
N ILE A 65 -11.06 -0.12 1.31
CA ILE A 65 -10.90 0.89 0.27
C ILE A 65 -11.88 2.02 0.59
N ASN A 66 -11.39 3.06 1.26
CA ASN A 66 -12.20 4.21 1.66
C ASN A 66 -12.59 5.07 0.45
N LYS A 67 -11.68 5.20 -0.53
CA LYS A 67 -11.93 5.91 -1.79
C LYS A 67 -11.10 5.31 -2.91
N MET A 68 -11.69 5.17 -4.10
CA MET A 68 -10.99 4.67 -5.28
C MET A 68 -11.36 5.50 -6.50
N SER A 69 -10.36 6.19 -7.06
CA SER A 69 -10.47 7.01 -8.27
C SER A 69 -9.34 6.63 -9.23
N PRO A 70 -9.46 5.50 -9.94
CA PRO A 70 -8.44 5.06 -10.90
C PRO A 70 -8.36 6.01 -12.09
N PRO A 71 -7.16 6.31 -12.64
CA PRO A 71 -5.81 5.97 -12.19
C PRO A 71 -5.15 7.10 -11.36
N GLU A 72 -5.93 7.86 -10.59
CA GLU A 72 -5.47 9.09 -9.93
C GLU A 72 -5.28 8.96 -8.42
N THR A 73 -6.20 8.31 -7.71
CA THR A 73 -6.15 8.26 -6.24
C THR A 73 -6.73 6.96 -5.69
N MET A 74 -6.04 6.37 -4.72
CA MET A 74 -6.51 5.24 -3.94
C MET A 74 -6.35 5.56 -2.46
N VAL A 75 -7.37 5.34 -1.64
CA VAL A 75 -7.29 5.53 -0.19
C VAL A 75 -7.75 4.26 0.49
N PHE A 76 -6.84 3.65 1.24
CA PHE A 76 -7.12 2.55 2.14
C PHE A 76 -7.25 3.07 3.57
N GLN A 77 -8.05 2.35 4.35
CA GLN A 77 -8.24 2.57 5.76
C GLN A 77 -7.97 1.25 6.47
N HIS A 78 -6.90 1.20 7.25
CA HIS A 78 -6.52 0.05 8.06
C HIS A 78 -7.47 -0.08 9.24
N LEU A 79 -8.13 -1.23 9.38
CA LEU A 79 -9.16 -1.42 10.39
C LEU A 79 -8.68 -2.35 11.50
N LYS A 80 -8.16 -3.53 11.15
CA LYS A 80 -7.83 -4.57 12.13
C LYS A 80 -6.58 -5.34 11.75
N GLU A 81 -5.89 -5.86 12.75
CA GLU A 81 -4.80 -6.81 12.53
C GLU A 81 -5.36 -8.21 12.29
N ILE A 82 -4.68 -8.99 11.46
CA ILE A 82 -4.96 -10.42 11.31
C ILE A 82 -3.74 -11.16 11.82
N LYS A 83 -3.97 -12.14 12.69
CA LYS A 83 -2.91 -12.99 13.24
C LYS A 83 -3.40 -14.42 13.22
N ASN A 84 -2.58 -15.33 12.69
CA ASN A 84 -2.93 -16.74 12.48
C ASN A 84 -4.28 -16.96 11.73
N GLY A 85 -4.62 -16.08 10.79
CA GLY A 85 -5.85 -16.14 10.00
C GLY A 85 -7.08 -15.55 10.70
N GLU A 86 -6.95 -15.12 11.96
CA GLU A 86 -8.05 -14.55 12.75
C GLU A 86 -7.88 -13.04 12.93
N VAL A 87 -8.95 -12.32 12.65
CA VAL A 87 -9.05 -10.88 12.91
C VAL A 87 -8.92 -10.65 14.40
N GLN A 88 -7.85 -9.96 14.80
CA GLN A 88 -7.58 -9.69 16.21
C GLN A 88 -8.54 -8.62 16.72
N PRO A 89 -8.96 -8.71 18.00
CA PRO A 89 -9.76 -7.67 18.63
C PRO A 89 -8.93 -6.39 18.79
N SER A 90 -9.63 -5.25 18.84
CA SER A 90 -9.03 -3.93 19.05
C SER A 90 -8.42 -3.81 20.45
N THR A 91 -7.14 -4.13 20.56
CA THR A 91 -6.27 -3.88 21.72
C THR A 91 -5.91 -2.38 21.84
N PRO A 92 -5.43 -1.91 23.00
CA PRO A 92 -4.96 -0.53 23.16
C PRO A 92 -3.87 -0.14 22.15
N GLU A 93 -3.07 -1.11 21.70
CA GLU A 93 -2.02 -0.91 20.71
C GLU A 93 -2.57 -0.81 19.30
N THR A 94 -3.50 -1.69 18.91
CA THR A 94 -4.16 -1.61 17.60
C THR A 94 -5.01 -0.35 17.49
N LYS A 95 -5.68 0.09 18.56
CA LYS A 95 -6.37 1.39 18.59
C LYS A 95 -5.48 2.61 18.31
N LYS A 96 -4.15 2.49 18.46
CA LYS A 96 -3.23 3.57 18.09
C LYS A 96 -3.12 3.76 16.58
N TRP A 97 -3.45 2.75 15.78
CA TRP A 97 -3.40 2.76 14.33
C TRP A 97 -4.71 2.31 13.67
N GLU A 98 -5.71 1.88 14.45
CA GLU A 98 -7.06 1.57 14.00
C GLU A 98 -7.66 2.81 13.34
N GLY A 99 -8.04 2.67 12.07
CA GLY A 99 -8.47 3.78 11.23
C GLY A 99 -7.33 4.55 10.56
N ALA A 100 -6.08 4.07 10.64
CA ALA A 100 -4.95 4.63 9.90
C ALA A 100 -5.27 4.67 8.40
N LEU A 101 -4.99 5.81 7.77
CA LEU A 101 -5.27 6.00 6.37
C LEU A 101 -3.99 5.84 5.57
N GLU A 102 -4.12 5.20 4.41
CA GLU A 102 -3.06 5.05 3.45
C GLU A 102 -3.55 5.51 2.08
N SER A 103 -3.06 6.65 1.61
CA SER A 103 -3.49 7.27 0.36
C SER A 103 -2.36 7.27 -0.66
N TYR A 104 -2.63 6.76 -1.85
CA TYR A 104 -1.81 6.82 -3.04
C TYR A 104 -2.41 7.86 -3.98
N ASN A 105 -1.64 8.87 -4.36
CA ASN A 105 -2.08 9.92 -5.28
C ASN A 105 -1.08 9.96 -6.44
N LEU A 106 -1.56 9.76 -7.65
CA LEU A 106 -0.77 9.83 -8.87
C LEU A 106 -1.09 11.15 -9.56
N THR A 107 -0.05 11.90 -9.92
CA THR A 107 -0.18 13.14 -10.67
C THR A 107 0.75 13.09 -11.87
N GLU A 108 0.17 13.05 -13.06
CA GLU A 108 0.91 13.04 -14.32
C GLU A 108 1.18 14.48 -14.78
N LYS A 109 2.43 14.77 -15.13
CA LYS A 109 2.84 16.06 -15.68
C LYS A 109 3.98 15.84 -16.69
N ASN A 110 3.79 16.29 -17.93
CA ASN A 110 4.78 16.14 -19.00
C ASN A 110 5.27 14.68 -19.20
N ALA A 111 4.34 13.72 -19.22
CA ALA A 111 4.63 12.28 -19.33
C ALA A 111 5.42 11.66 -18.16
N ILE A 112 5.61 12.41 -17.07
CA ILE A 112 6.18 11.91 -15.81
C ILE A 112 5.07 11.84 -14.77
N THR A 113 4.92 10.68 -14.14
CA THR A 113 3.97 10.45 -13.05
C THR A 113 4.65 10.61 -11.71
N SER A 114 4.17 11.57 -10.92
CA SER A 114 4.50 11.72 -9.51
C SER A 114 3.56 10.85 -8.68
N LEU A 115 4.10 9.81 -8.04
CA LEU A 115 3.37 8.97 -7.10
C LEU A 115 3.64 9.47 -5.67
N LEU A 116 2.60 9.96 -5.00
CA LEU A 116 2.62 10.39 -3.61
C LEU A 116 1.85 9.41 -2.74
N VAL A 117 2.57 8.67 -1.90
CA VAL A 117 2.02 7.77 -0.89
C VAL A 117 2.05 8.47 0.46
N LYS A 118 0.93 8.46 1.17
CA LYS A 118 0.84 8.91 2.55
C LYS A 118 0.26 7.80 3.38
N MET A 119 0.85 7.49 4.53
CA MET A 119 0.28 6.54 5.47
C MET A 119 0.38 7.03 6.90
N ASP A 120 -0.61 6.70 7.70
CA ASP A 120 -0.55 6.82 9.15
C ASP A 120 0.17 5.61 9.74
N THR A 121 1.19 5.86 10.56
CA THR A 121 1.89 4.81 11.30
C THR A 121 2.25 5.27 12.71
N SER A 122 2.66 4.31 13.54
CA SER A 122 3.19 4.57 14.87
C SER A 122 4.72 4.76 14.81
N LYS A 123 5.28 5.47 15.79
CA LYS A 123 6.70 5.81 15.81
C LYS A 123 7.61 4.56 15.88
N GLU A 124 7.09 3.46 16.38
CA GLU A 124 7.81 2.18 16.53
C GLU A 124 7.94 1.44 15.18
N HIS A 125 7.00 1.65 14.27
CA HIS A 125 7.02 1.06 12.93
C HIS A 125 7.52 2.05 11.87
N GLU A 126 7.76 3.31 12.24
CA GLU A 126 8.23 4.37 11.35
C GLU A 126 9.53 3.99 10.63
N ASP A 127 10.53 3.48 11.34
CA ASP A 127 11.81 3.08 10.75
C ASP A 127 11.64 1.94 9.73
N PHE A 128 10.83 0.93 10.06
CA PHE A 128 10.54 -0.18 9.15
C PHE A 128 9.91 0.31 7.84
N PHE A 129 8.89 1.17 7.92
CA PHE A 129 8.26 1.73 6.73
C PHE A 129 9.19 2.66 5.96
N ASN A 130 9.98 3.49 6.65
CA ASN A 130 10.97 4.36 6.00
C ASN A 130 12.07 3.58 5.27
N GLU A 131 12.38 2.34 5.66
CA GLU A 131 13.32 1.50 4.91
C GLU A 131 12.66 0.71 3.78
N SER A 132 11.44 0.20 4.00
CA SER A 132 10.76 -0.68 3.03
C SER A 132 10.03 0.08 1.92
N PHE A 133 9.37 1.21 2.23
CA PHE A 133 8.64 1.99 1.22
C PHE A 133 9.55 2.53 0.11
N PRO A 134 10.70 3.15 0.39
CA PRO A 134 11.58 3.63 -0.68
C PRO A 134 12.07 2.50 -1.59
N LYS A 135 12.34 1.31 -1.04
CA LYS A 135 12.72 0.13 -1.82
C LYS A 135 11.56 -0.33 -2.71
N ALA A 136 10.34 -0.39 -2.16
CA ALA A 136 9.15 -0.73 -2.89
C ALA A 136 8.84 0.25 -4.03
N LEU A 137 8.86 1.56 -3.73
CA LEU A 137 8.65 2.62 -4.71
C LEU A 137 9.69 2.61 -5.82
N LYS A 138 10.95 2.25 -5.49
CA LYS A 138 11.97 2.04 -6.50
C LYS A 138 11.63 0.87 -7.44
N ILE A 139 11.16 -0.26 -6.90
CA ILE A 139 10.72 -1.39 -7.72
C ILE A 139 9.53 -1.01 -8.59
N VAL A 140 8.54 -0.29 -8.06
CA VAL A 140 7.40 0.21 -8.85
C VAL A 140 7.89 1.12 -9.98
N LYS A 141 8.83 2.01 -9.68
CA LYS A 141 9.45 2.88 -10.67
C LYS A 141 10.14 2.08 -11.77
N ASP A 142 11.04 1.18 -11.41
CA ASP A 142 11.73 0.30 -12.36
C ASP A 142 10.69 -0.47 -13.22
N LEU A 143 9.71 -1.13 -12.62
CA LEU A 143 8.67 -1.87 -13.36
C LEU A 143 7.79 -1.01 -14.28
N ALA A 144 7.54 0.24 -13.92
CA ALA A 144 6.74 1.14 -14.73
C ALA A 144 7.55 1.79 -15.86
N GLU A 145 8.84 2.02 -15.64
CA GLU A 145 9.79 2.52 -16.65
C GLU A 145 10.34 1.40 -17.55
N GLU A 146 10.31 0.15 -17.09
CA GLU A 146 10.72 -1.05 -17.81
C GLU A 146 9.59 -1.47 -18.78
N ASN A 147 9.49 -0.76 -19.90
CA ASN A 147 8.61 -1.12 -21.03
C ASN A 147 9.04 -0.41 -22.33
#